data_AF-A0A2D4JPZ4-F1
#
_entry.id   AF-A0A2D4JPZ4-F1
#
_cell.length_a   1.000
_cell.length_b   1.000
_cell.length_c   1.000
_cell.angle_alpha   90.00
_cell.angle_beta   90.00
_cell.angle_gamma   90.00
#
_symmetry.space_group_name_H-M   'P 1'
#
loop_
_entity.id
_entity.type
_entity.pdbx_description
1 polymer ?
#
loop_
_entity_poly.entity_id
_entity_poly.type
_entity_poly.pdbx_seq_one_letter_code
_entity_poly.pdbx_strand_id
1 'polypeptide(L)'
;VVLIHGRGNFPTLKITLKKIIQTVRSRLEEASILVHDVRLNGSAAGHVLVKDNGLGCKDLDLVFQVSLPSETEFQLVKKVVLQSLLNFLPEGVNKLKITPMTLKEVYIEKLVKVSTEIDRWSLISLSNRHGRNVELKFVDRIRRQFEFSVDSFQIILDSLLFYYKCSANPMSEHFHPTVIGESMYGDFE
;
A
#
# COMPACT_ATOMS: atom_id res chain seq x y z
N VAL A 1 1.84 13.80 4.57
CA VAL A 1 1.75 12.86 5.72
C VAL A 1 0.32 12.36 5.79
N VAL A 2 0.11 11.08 6.08
CA VAL A 2 -1.20 10.44 6.26
C VAL A 2 -1.30 9.94 7.70
N LEU A 3 -2.50 10.01 8.28
CA LEU A 3 -2.76 9.61 9.66
C LEU A 3 -3.46 8.25 9.70
N ILE A 4 -2.90 7.30 10.46
CA ILE A 4 -3.58 6.05 10.79
C ILE A 4 -4.02 6.14 12.25
N HIS A 5 -5.32 6.11 12.48
CA HIS A 5 -5.90 6.31 13.79
C HIS A 5 -5.97 4.99 14.55
N GLY A 6 -5.38 4.97 15.75
CA GLY A 6 -5.56 3.85 16.67
C GLY A 6 -6.97 3.85 17.27
N ARG A 7 -7.54 2.66 17.51
CA ARG A 7 -8.75 2.51 18.33
C ARG A 7 -8.44 2.67 19.82
N GLY A 8 -9.43 3.12 20.59
CA GLY A 8 -9.26 3.40 22.02
C GLY A 8 -8.17 4.45 22.29
N ASN A 9 -7.30 4.16 23.25
CA ASN A 9 -6.22 5.06 23.71
C ASN A 9 -4.89 4.87 22.95
N PHE A 10 -4.88 4.09 21.86
CA PHE A 10 -3.66 3.89 21.09
C PHE A 10 -3.33 5.14 20.25
N PRO A 11 -2.04 5.48 20.09
CA PRO A 11 -1.62 6.70 19.42
C PRO A 11 -1.93 6.66 17.92
N THR A 12 -2.20 7.83 17.35
CA THR A 12 -2.27 8.01 15.89
C THR A 12 -0.88 7.89 15.27
N LEU A 13 -0.73 7.04 14.26
CA LEU A 13 0.51 6.90 13.51
C LEU A 13 0.58 7.99 12.43
N LYS A 14 1.68 8.73 12.40
CA LYS A 14 1.98 9.70 11.33
C LYS A 14 2.90 9.04 10.32
N ILE A 15 2.37 8.73 9.13
CA ILE A 15 3.10 8.00 8.10
C ILE A 15 3.22 8.78 6.78
N THR A 16 4.07 8.31 5.89
CA THR A 16 4.07 8.69 4.48
C THR A 16 3.93 7.42 3.64
N LEU A 17 3.27 7.52 2.47
CA LEU A 17 3.12 6.38 1.56
C LEU A 17 4.50 5.82 1.16
N LYS A 18 5.46 6.71 0.85
CA LYS A 18 6.86 6.33 0.60
C LYS A 18 7.42 5.45 1.72
N LYS A 19 7.33 5.87 2.98
CA LYS A 19 7.95 5.14 4.11
C LYS A 19 7.26 3.81 4.38
N ILE A 20 5.93 3.71 4.26
CA ILE A 20 5.23 2.44 4.44
C ILE A 20 5.53 1.47 3.29
N ILE A 21 5.56 1.93 2.04
CA ILE A 21 5.95 1.10 0.90
C ILE A 21 7.36 0.54 1.09
N GLN A 22 8.33 1.41 1.40
CA GLN A 22 9.73 1.00 1.60
C GLN A 22 9.87 0.00 2.77
N THR A 23 9.18 0.24 3.89
CA THR A 23 9.23 -0.63 5.06
C THR A 23 8.61 -2.00 4.77
N VAL A 24 7.43 -2.03 4.14
CA VAL A 24 6.73 -3.27 3.82
C VAL A 24 7.49 -4.06 2.76
N ARG A 25 7.94 -3.42 1.67
CA ARG A 25 8.73 -4.07 0.61
C ARG A 25 10.00 -4.72 1.15
N SER A 26 10.82 -3.97 1.90
CA SER A 26 12.06 -4.51 2.50
C SER A 26 11.78 -5.75 3.37
N ARG A 27 10.75 -5.69 4.21
CA ARG A 27 10.41 -6.79 5.12
C ARG A 27 9.77 -8.00 4.41
N LEU A 28 9.08 -7.79 3.29
CA LEU A 28 8.60 -8.89 2.45
C LEU A 28 9.78 -9.60 1.79
N GLU A 29 10.71 -8.85 1.21
CA GLU A 29 11.92 -9.37 0.58
C GLU A 29 12.81 -10.12 1.60
N GLU A 30 12.98 -9.57 2.82
CA GLU A 30 13.66 -10.25 3.95
C GLU A 30 12.97 -11.55 4.38
N ALA A 31 11.65 -11.65 4.18
CA ALA A 31 10.85 -12.85 4.45
C ALA A 31 10.76 -13.79 3.23
N SER A 32 11.60 -13.58 2.20
CA SER A 32 11.62 -14.35 0.95
C SER A 32 10.32 -14.29 0.14
N ILE A 33 9.53 -13.22 0.30
CA ILE A 33 8.38 -12.92 -0.56
C ILE A 33 8.84 -11.95 -1.64
N LEU A 34 8.87 -12.40 -2.88
CA LEU A 34 9.22 -11.58 -4.04
C LEU A 34 8.17 -10.49 -4.25
N VAL A 35 8.64 -9.23 -4.38
CA VAL A 35 7.84 -8.08 -4.77
C VAL A 35 8.25 -7.67 -6.18
N HIS A 36 7.39 -7.94 -7.16
CA HIS A 36 7.65 -7.67 -8.58
C HIS A 36 7.61 -6.16 -8.89
N ASP A 37 6.55 -5.50 -8.45
CA ASP A 37 6.40 -4.05 -8.53
C ASP A 37 5.47 -3.54 -7.41
N VAL A 38 5.48 -2.22 -7.20
CA VAL A 38 4.50 -1.55 -6.34
C VAL A 38 3.79 -0.48 -7.15
N ARG A 39 2.47 -0.41 -7.03
CA ARG A 39 1.61 0.49 -7.81
C ARG A 39 0.70 1.32 -6.92
N LEU A 40 0.41 2.54 -7.36
CA LEU A 40 -0.70 3.34 -6.84
C LEU A 40 -1.93 3.05 -7.71
N ASN A 41 -3.08 2.77 -7.09
CA ASN A 41 -4.32 2.44 -7.80
C ASN A 41 -5.47 3.36 -7.34
N GLY A 42 -6.65 3.13 -7.91
CA GLY A 42 -7.92 3.71 -7.48
C GLY A 42 -8.01 5.21 -7.75
N SER A 43 -8.86 5.89 -6.98
CA SER A 43 -9.11 7.33 -7.15
C SER A 43 -7.85 8.21 -7.03
N ALA A 44 -6.83 7.74 -6.29
CA ALA A 44 -5.56 8.42 -6.15
C ALA A 44 -4.77 8.45 -7.47
N ALA A 45 -4.73 7.34 -8.21
CA ALA A 45 -4.09 7.30 -9.53
C ALA A 45 -4.81 8.23 -10.52
N GLY A 46 -6.15 8.19 -10.55
CA GLY A 46 -6.95 9.09 -11.39
C GLY A 46 -6.73 10.57 -11.07
N HIS A 47 -6.55 10.93 -9.79
CA HIS A 47 -6.24 12.30 -9.38
C HIS A 47 -4.82 12.76 -9.79
N VAL A 48 -3.87 11.83 -9.87
CA VAL A 48 -2.52 12.13 -10.38
C VAL A 48 -2.56 12.42 -11.88
N LEU A 49 -3.34 11.65 -12.65
CA LEU A 49 -3.45 11.81 -14.10
C LEU A 49 -4.25 13.07 -14.48
N VAL A 50 -5.37 13.32 -13.80
CA VAL A 50 -6.24 14.47 -14.06
C VAL A 50 -6.49 15.21 -12.76
N LYS A 51 -5.90 16.40 -12.65
CA LYS A 51 -6.12 17.29 -11.51
C LYS A 51 -7.59 17.70 -11.44
N ASP A 52 -8.17 17.65 -10.24
CA ASP A 52 -9.55 18.05 -9.95
C ASP A 52 -10.62 17.30 -10.80
N ASN A 53 -10.38 16.00 -11.08
CA ASN A 53 -11.27 15.10 -11.84
C ASN A 53 -12.69 14.87 -11.25
N GLY A 54 -13.07 15.57 -10.17
CA GLY A 54 -14.38 15.45 -9.52
C GLY A 54 -14.61 14.16 -8.72
N LEU A 55 -13.73 13.15 -8.80
CA LEU A 55 -13.86 11.89 -8.09
C LEU A 55 -13.38 11.98 -6.62
N GLY A 56 -12.57 13.00 -6.32
CA GLY A 56 -11.87 13.13 -5.05
C GLY A 56 -10.83 12.03 -4.85
N CYS A 57 -10.18 12.02 -3.68
CA CYS A 57 -9.31 10.93 -3.25
C CYS A 57 -9.99 10.25 -2.06
N LYS A 58 -10.66 9.11 -2.32
CA LYS A 58 -11.45 8.39 -1.31
C LYS A 58 -10.53 7.60 -0.39
N ASP A 59 -9.75 6.69 -0.95
CA ASP A 59 -8.75 5.85 -0.28
C ASP A 59 -7.42 5.90 -1.04
N LEU A 60 -6.34 5.52 -0.35
CA LEU A 60 -4.98 5.47 -0.88
C LEU A 60 -4.60 4.01 -1.11
N ASP A 61 -4.89 3.53 -2.32
CA ASP A 61 -4.73 2.14 -2.70
C ASP A 61 -3.31 1.85 -3.20
N LEU A 62 -2.58 1.03 -2.45
CA LEU A 62 -1.26 0.54 -2.81
C LEU A 62 -1.35 -0.94 -3.18
N VAL A 63 -0.91 -1.28 -4.38
CA VAL A 63 -0.87 -2.65 -4.88
C VAL A 63 0.58 -3.13 -4.91
N PHE A 64 0.86 -4.21 -4.19
CA PHE A 64 2.13 -4.93 -4.22
C PHE A 64 1.90 -6.19 -5.07
N GLN A 65 2.56 -6.28 -6.22
CA GLN A 65 2.55 -7.51 -7.01
C GLN A 65 3.55 -8.49 -6.38
N VAL A 66 3.04 -9.59 -5.82
CA VAL A 66 3.82 -10.52 -4.99
C VAL A 66 3.48 -11.97 -5.28
N SER A 67 4.41 -12.90 -5.06
CA SER A 67 4.11 -14.33 -5.15
C SER A 67 3.48 -14.86 -3.86
N LEU A 68 2.29 -15.49 -3.94
CA LEU A 68 1.57 -16.03 -2.78
C LEU A 68 1.27 -17.54 -2.88
N PRO A 69 2.23 -18.43 -3.14
CA PRO A 69 1.95 -19.83 -3.52
C PRO A 69 1.10 -20.62 -2.51
N SER A 70 1.18 -20.33 -1.20
CA SER A 70 0.49 -21.08 -0.15
C SER A 70 -0.13 -20.17 0.92
N GLU A 71 -0.81 -20.76 1.91
CA GLU A 71 -1.33 -20.04 3.08
C GLU A 71 -0.19 -19.44 3.93
N THR A 72 1.00 -20.03 3.88
CA THR A 72 2.17 -19.56 4.63
C THR A 72 2.51 -18.13 4.24
N GLU A 73 2.53 -17.82 2.94
CA GLU A 73 2.84 -16.47 2.45
C GLU A 73 1.74 -15.47 2.81
N PHE A 74 0.46 -15.87 2.81
CA PHE A 74 -0.63 -15.02 3.32
C PHE A 74 -0.43 -14.63 4.79
N GLN A 75 -0.04 -15.58 5.64
CA GLN A 75 0.24 -15.31 7.05
C GLN A 75 1.49 -14.45 7.23
N LEU A 76 2.53 -14.68 6.43
CA LEU A 76 3.75 -13.87 6.42
C LEU A 76 3.46 -12.43 6.00
N VAL A 77 2.71 -12.19 4.92
CA VAL A 77 2.30 -10.83 4.50
C VAL A 77 1.59 -10.10 5.63
N LYS A 78 0.58 -10.75 6.23
CA LYS A 78 -0.15 -10.16 7.36
C LYS A 78 0.77 -9.84 8.53
N LYS A 79 1.66 -10.77 8.90
CA LYS A 79 2.65 -10.57 9.96
C LYS A 79 3.59 -9.41 9.66
N VAL A 80 4.12 -9.33 8.44
CA VAL A 80 5.02 -8.28 7.96
C VAL A 80 4.34 -6.91 8.06
N VAL A 81 3.10 -6.78 7.59
CA VAL A 81 2.37 -5.51 7.66
C VAL A 81 2.13 -5.10 9.11
N LEU A 82 1.63 -6.01 9.96
CA LEU A 82 1.41 -5.71 11.38
C LEU A 82 2.71 -5.30 12.07
N GLN A 83 3.80 -6.04 11.87
CA GLN A 83 5.10 -5.70 12.47
C GLN A 83 5.66 -4.39 11.93
N SER A 84 5.37 -4.04 10.66
CA SER A 84 5.77 -2.75 10.08
C SER A 84 5.12 -1.57 10.81
N LEU A 85 3.91 -1.72 11.35
CA LEU A 85 3.23 -0.65 12.11
C LEU A 85 4.02 -0.21 13.34
N LEU A 86 4.78 -1.11 13.96
CA LEU A 86 5.65 -0.79 15.11
C LEU A 86 6.73 0.25 14.77
N ASN A 87 7.13 0.36 13.50
CA ASN A 87 8.12 1.34 13.05
C ASN A 87 7.55 2.77 13.02
N PHE A 88 6.23 2.92 13.11
CA PHE A 88 5.54 4.21 13.04
C PHE A 88 4.95 4.68 14.37
N LEU A 89 5.11 3.89 15.44
CA LEU A 89 4.73 4.31 16.78
C LEU A 89 5.57 5.50 17.25
N PRO A 90 4.97 6.48 17.94
CA PRO A 90 5.70 7.60 18.53
C PRO A 90 6.81 7.16 19.49
N GLU A 91 7.77 8.04 19.71
CA GLU A 91 8.79 7.86 20.74
C GLU A 91 8.15 7.71 22.12
N GLY A 92 8.77 6.91 22.99
CA GLY A 92 8.26 6.60 24.34
C GLY A 92 7.25 5.44 24.41
N VAL A 93 6.72 4.95 23.28
CA VAL A 93 5.86 3.75 23.29
C VAL A 93 6.70 2.48 23.48
N ASN A 94 6.39 1.69 24.51
CA ASN A 94 7.05 0.41 24.74
C ASN A 94 6.58 -0.64 23.73
N LYS A 95 7.34 -0.78 22.63
CA LYS A 95 7.05 -1.71 21.53
C LYS A 95 7.09 -3.19 21.94
N LEU A 96 7.86 -3.54 22.98
CA LEU A 96 8.03 -4.93 23.42
C LEU A 96 6.76 -5.52 24.04
N LYS A 97 5.86 -4.67 24.55
CA LYS A 97 4.57 -5.08 25.13
C LYS A 97 3.45 -5.19 24.10
N ILE A 98 3.70 -4.82 22.84
CA ILE A 98 2.67 -4.75 21.80
C ILE A 98 2.69 -6.03 20.97
N THR A 99 1.58 -6.76 21.00
CA THR A 99 1.43 -8.00 20.22
C THR A 99 0.89 -7.73 18.82
N PRO A 100 1.11 -8.63 17.84
CA PRO A 100 0.48 -8.54 16.52
C PRO A 100 -1.06 -8.51 16.59
N MET A 101 -1.67 -9.21 17.55
CA MET A 101 -3.13 -9.20 17.74
C MET A 101 -3.61 -7.83 18.17
N THR A 102 -2.91 -7.19 19.11
CA THR A 102 -3.20 -5.82 19.54
C THR A 102 -3.12 -4.84 18.36
N LEU A 103 -2.08 -4.91 17.53
CA LEU A 103 -1.97 -4.06 16.34
C LEU A 103 -3.10 -4.28 15.35
N LYS A 104 -3.50 -5.55 15.16
CA LYS A 104 -4.65 -5.91 14.33
C LYS A 104 -5.92 -5.24 14.82
N GLU A 105 -6.23 -5.38 16.11
CA GLU A 105 -7.45 -4.82 16.70
C GLU A 105 -7.49 -3.29 16.68
N VAL A 106 -6.32 -2.66 16.80
CA VAL A 106 -6.18 -1.23 16.98
C VAL A 106 -6.13 -0.45 15.67
N TYR A 107 -5.37 -0.92 14.68
CA TYR A 107 -5.04 -0.12 13.49
C TYR A 107 -5.64 -0.66 12.19
N ILE A 108 -6.12 -1.90 12.19
CA ILE A 108 -6.68 -2.52 10.98
C ILE A 108 -8.18 -2.32 10.95
N GLU A 109 -8.65 -1.68 9.89
CA GLU A 109 -10.07 -1.48 9.65
C GLU A 109 -10.69 -2.71 8.99
N LYS A 110 -10.00 -3.25 7.97
CA LYS A 110 -10.48 -4.35 7.15
C LYS A 110 -9.34 -5.30 6.77
N LEU A 111 -9.63 -6.60 6.83
CA LEU A 111 -8.78 -7.67 6.30
C LEU A 111 -9.59 -8.50 5.31
N VAL A 112 -9.03 -8.72 4.12
CA VAL A 112 -9.63 -9.62 3.12
C VAL A 112 -8.55 -10.59 2.65
N LYS A 113 -8.92 -11.85 2.49
CA LYS A 113 -8.10 -12.87 1.84
C LYS A 113 -8.96 -13.54 0.77
N VAL A 114 -8.46 -13.57 -0.45
CA VAL A 114 -9.05 -14.33 -1.56
C VAL A 114 -8.00 -15.33 -2.04
N SER A 115 -8.38 -16.60 -2.04
CA SER A 115 -7.52 -17.72 -2.42
C SER A 115 -8.37 -18.76 -3.15
N THR A 116 -8.69 -18.46 -4.41
CA THR A 116 -9.35 -19.36 -5.35
C THR A 116 -8.35 -19.81 -6.42
N GLU A 117 -8.81 -20.60 -7.39
CA GLU A 117 -7.97 -21.02 -8.52
C GLU A 117 -7.57 -19.86 -9.44
N ILE A 118 -8.43 -18.85 -9.55
CA ILE A 118 -8.28 -17.72 -10.48
C ILE A 118 -7.89 -16.40 -9.80
N ASP A 119 -8.28 -16.22 -8.54
CA ASP A 119 -8.03 -15.01 -7.77
C ASP A 119 -7.26 -15.35 -6.49
N ARG A 120 -6.10 -14.73 -6.34
CA ARG A 120 -5.20 -14.95 -5.22
C ARG A 120 -4.58 -13.64 -4.77
N TRP A 121 -5.15 -13.06 -3.72
CA TRP A 121 -4.74 -11.75 -3.21
C TRP A 121 -5.21 -11.51 -1.78
N SER A 122 -4.55 -10.58 -1.10
CA SER A 122 -4.86 -10.14 0.27
C SER A 122 -5.03 -8.63 0.31
N LEU A 123 -5.86 -8.11 1.22
CA LEU A 123 -6.01 -6.68 1.45
C LEU A 123 -6.00 -6.38 2.94
N ILE A 124 -5.23 -5.36 3.30
CA ILE A 124 -5.12 -4.85 4.67
C ILE A 124 -5.38 -3.35 4.63
N SER A 125 -6.54 -2.93 5.13
CA SER A 125 -6.97 -1.53 5.18
C SER A 125 -6.64 -0.95 6.55
N LEU A 126 -5.88 0.15 6.57
CA LEU A 126 -5.46 0.86 7.77
C LEU A 126 -6.43 2.02 8.05
N SER A 127 -6.92 2.09 9.29
CA SER A 127 -8.02 2.99 9.66
C SER A 127 -7.62 4.47 9.59
N ASN A 128 -8.38 5.27 8.84
CA ASN A 128 -8.33 6.72 8.88
C ASN A 128 -9.73 7.29 9.13
N ARG A 129 -9.98 7.75 10.36
CA ARG A 129 -11.31 8.23 10.79
C ARG A 129 -11.79 9.48 10.04
N HIS A 130 -10.93 10.16 9.29
CA HIS A 130 -11.27 11.31 8.48
C HIS A 130 -11.51 10.94 6.99
N GLY A 131 -11.70 9.65 6.68
CA GLY A 131 -11.65 9.11 5.32
C GLY A 131 -10.20 8.96 4.83
N ARG A 132 -9.97 8.50 3.59
CA ARG A 132 -8.60 8.23 3.07
C ARG A 132 -7.88 7.16 3.86
N ASN A 133 -8.49 5.97 3.94
CA ASN A 133 -7.82 4.80 4.45
C ASN A 133 -6.60 4.50 3.58
N VAL A 134 -5.58 3.90 4.18
CA VAL A 134 -4.43 3.39 3.41
C VAL A 134 -4.68 1.91 3.22
N GLU A 135 -4.92 1.50 1.97
CA GLU A 135 -5.19 0.11 1.63
C GLU A 135 -3.93 -0.52 1.04
N LEU A 136 -3.45 -1.58 1.69
CA LEU A 136 -2.32 -2.37 1.22
C LEU A 136 -2.86 -3.66 0.61
N LYS A 137 -2.87 -3.73 -0.73
CA LYS A 137 -3.31 -4.89 -1.49
C LYS A 137 -2.11 -5.68 -1.99
N PHE A 138 -2.09 -6.98 -1.75
CA PHE A 138 -1.03 -7.91 -2.14
C PHE A 138 -1.60 -8.88 -3.15
N VAL A 139 -1.17 -8.76 -4.40
CA VAL A 139 -1.77 -9.46 -5.54
C VAL A 139 -0.76 -10.46 -6.10
N ASP A 140 -1.14 -11.74 -6.11
CA ASP A 140 -0.47 -12.77 -6.91
C ASP A 140 -1.18 -12.91 -8.26
N ARG A 141 -2.50 -13.14 -8.21
CA ARG A 141 -3.35 -13.24 -9.39
C ARG A 141 -4.70 -12.59 -9.12
N ILE A 142 -5.24 -11.90 -10.11
CA ILE A 142 -6.58 -11.31 -10.02
C ILE A 142 -7.15 -11.16 -11.43
N ARG A 143 -8.36 -11.70 -11.65
CA ARG A 143 -9.00 -11.70 -12.97
C ARG A 143 -9.52 -10.31 -13.35
N ARG A 144 -10.09 -9.58 -12.39
CA ARG A 144 -10.67 -8.24 -12.61
C ARG A 144 -10.03 -7.24 -11.66
N GLN A 145 -9.25 -6.32 -12.22
CA GLN A 145 -8.49 -5.32 -11.47
C GLN A 145 -9.20 -3.99 -11.25
N PHE A 146 -10.38 -3.82 -11.85
CA PHE A 146 -11.16 -2.57 -11.83
C PHE A 146 -12.66 -2.86 -11.78
N GLU A 147 -13.44 -1.96 -11.19
CA GLU A 147 -14.89 -2.02 -11.23
C GLU A 147 -15.43 -1.22 -12.41
N PHE A 148 -14.88 -0.03 -12.66
CA PHE A 148 -15.23 0.88 -13.76
C PHE A 148 -13.97 1.31 -14.54
N SER A 149 -14.12 1.97 -15.68
CA SER A 149 -12.94 2.48 -16.42
C SER A 149 -12.26 3.63 -15.68
N VAL A 150 -13.05 4.49 -15.02
CA VAL A 150 -12.58 5.69 -14.31
C VAL A 150 -11.68 5.41 -13.10
N ASP A 151 -11.72 4.19 -12.56
CA ASP A 151 -10.89 3.73 -11.44
C ASP A 151 -9.92 2.61 -11.83
N SER A 152 -9.69 2.41 -13.14
CA SER A 152 -8.84 1.34 -13.67
C SER A 152 -7.35 1.68 -13.79
N PHE A 153 -6.97 2.92 -13.47
CA PHE A 153 -5.59 3.38 -13.64
C PHE A 153 -4.67 2.90 -12.52
N GLN A 154 -3.51 2.40 -12.91
CA GLN A 154 -2.42 2.05 -12.01
C GLN A 154 -1.15 2.78 -12.40
N ILE A 155 -0.42 3.31 -11.41
CA ILE A 155 0.87 3.99 -11.63
C ILE A 155 1.96 3.17 -10.97
N ILE A 156 2.92 2.69 -11.76
CA ILE A 156 4.08 1.91 -11.27
C ILE A 156 5.04 2.86 -10.54
N LEU A 157 5.31 2.57 -9.26
CA LEU A 157 6.06 3.46 -8.37
C LEU A 157 7.56 3.15 -8.32
N ASP A 158 8.01 2.04 -8.90
CA ASP A 158 9.38 1.52 -8.74
C ASP A 158 10.45 2.52 -9.18
N SER A 159 10.31 3.17 -10.34
CA SER A 159 11.25 4.21 -10.81
C SER A 159 11.34 5.38 -9.83
N LEU A 160 10.21 5.79 -9.26
CA LEU A 160 10.14 6.89 -8.29
C LEU A 160 10.76 6.50 -6.95
N LEU A 161 10.49 5.29 -6.47
CA LEU A 161 11.06 4.76 -5.24
C LEU A 161 12.58 4.57 -5.36
N PHE A 162 13.06 4.12 -6.52
CA PHE A 162 14.48 4.00 -6.82
C PHE A 162 15.17 5.36 -6.87
N TYR A 163 14.58 6.34 -7.55
CA TYR A 163 15.07 7.72 -7.55
C TYR A 163 15.26 8.25 -6.12
N TYR A 164 14.26 8.05 -5.26
CA TYR A 164 14.33 8.46 -3.85
C TYR A 164 15.38 7.73 -3.01
N LYS A 165 15.86 6.56 -3.44
CA LYS A 165 16.90 5.80 -2.77
C LYS A 165 18.29 6.28 -3.19
N CYS A 166 18.45 6.73 -4.44
CA CYS A 166 19.75 6.99 -5.05
C CYS A 166 20.06 8.49 -5.26
N SER A 167 19.05 9.34 -5.41
CA SER A 167 19.25 10.77 -5.65
C SER A 167 19.25 11.57 -4.35
N ALA A 168 20.29 12.38 -4.13
CA ALA A 168 20.32 13.41 -3.11
C ALA A 168 19.61 14.71 -3.56
N ASN A 169 19.45 14.90 -4.87
CA ASN A 169 18.82 16.09 -5.43
C ASN A 169 17.30 15.95 -5.39
N PRO A 170 16.57 17.05 -5.06
CA PRO A 170 15.13 17.07 -5.18
C PRO A 170 14.70 16.98 -6.65
N MET A 171 13.49 16.46 -6.88
CA MET A 171 12.92 16.43 -8.24
C MET A 171 12.63 17.84 -8.73
N SER A 172 12.85 18.05 -10.02
CA SER A 172 12.48 19.27 -10.74
C SER A 172 11.92 18.91 -12.12
N GLU A 173 11.36 19.90 -12.82
CA GLU A 173 10.87 19.72 -14.19
C GLU A 173 11.95 19.16 -15.13
N HIS A 174 13.21 19.53 -14.94
CA HIS A 174 14.33 19.04 -15.78
C HIS A 174 15.05 17.83 -15.19
N PHE A 175 14.65 17.38 -14.00
CA PHE A 175 15.29 16.27 -13.30
C PHE A 175 14.28 15.47 -12.49
N HIS A 176 13.62 14.52 -13.16
CA HIS A 176 12.64 13.61 -12.56
C HIS A 176 12.76 12.22 -13.21
N PRO A 177 12.40 11.15 -12.50
CA PRO A 177 12.38 9.80 -13.08
C PRO A 177 11.21 9.67 -14.05
N THR A 178 11.38 8.83 -15.08
CA THR A 178 10.26 8.37 -15.90
C THR A 178 9.37 7.43 -15.10
N VAL A 179 8.07 7.73 -15.07
CA VAL A 179 7.04 6.95 -14.36
C VAL A 179 6.05 6.42 -15.39
N ILE A 180 5.59 5.18 -15.20
CA ILE A 180 4.71 4.47 -16.15
C ILE A 180 3.31 4.34 -15.51
N GLY A 181 2.29 4.74 -16.26
CA GLY A 181 0.89 4.48 -15.96
C GLY A 181 0.33 3.37 -16.87
N GLU A 182 -0.58 2.56 -16.34
CA GLU A 182 -1.28 1.51 -17.06
C GLU A 182 -2.80 1.62 -16.82
N SER A 183 -3.59 1.29 -17.85
CA SER A 183 -5.05 1.20 -17.80
C SER A 183 -5.43 -0.26 -17.72
N MET A 184 -6.09 -0.67 -16.64
CA MET A 184 -6.57 -2.06 -16.50
C MET A 184 -7.84 -2.31 -17.33
N TYR A 185 -8.52 -1.26 -17.81
CA TYR A 185 -9.73 -1.35 -18.62
C TYR A 185 -9.43 -1.73 -20.09
N GLY A 186 -8.27 -1.35 -20.61
CA GLY A 186 -7.91 -1.54 -22.01
C GLY A 186 -6.87 -0.50 -22.44
N ASP A 187 -7.16 0.20 -23.54
CA ASP A 187 -6.30 1.30 -24.00
C ASP A 187 -6.19 2.41 -22.93
N PHE A 188 -5.04 3.07 -22.91
CA PHE A 188 -4.76 4.14 -21.95
C PHE A 188 -5.28 5.50 -22.41
N GLU A 189 -5.27 5.74 -23.73
CA GLU A 189 -5.66 7.00 -24.38
C GLU A 189 -7.18 7.15 -24.56
#